data_AF-A0A0M4ENM9-F1
#
_entry.id   AF-A0A0M4ENM9-F1
#
_cell.length_a   1.000
_cell.length_b   1.000
_cell.length_c   1.000
_cell.angle_alpha   90.00
_cell.angle_beta   90.00
_cell.angle_gamma   90.00
#
_symmetry.space_group_name_H-M   'P 1'
#
loop_
_entity.id
_entity.type
_entity.pdbx_description
1 polymer ?
#
loop_
_entity_poly.entity_id
_entity_poly.type
_entity_poly.pdbx_seq_one_letter_code
_entity_poly.pdbx_strand_id
1 'polypeptide(L)'
;FLFEAVVTRFEAKNVEELDLRLLEVTLLFNNISVSITAGRINVNEIVSGFGIDFVVDPISLRSKLEEQGIQMMVCYAAEILGAGVIMLPKMCTDRIVDGMNEIMHLDSCQIENDAGKPVGSIEILIRLMIKCDE
;
A
#
# COMPACT_ATOMS: atom_id res chain seq x y z
N PHE A 1 4.52 -15.71 1.29
CA PHE A 1 3.39 -14.74 1.19
C PHE A 1 3.39 -14.09 -0.18
N LEU A 2 2.20 -13.78 -0.69
CA LEU A 2 1.99 -12.86 -1.81
C LEU A 2 1.28 -11.63 -1.29
N PHE A 3 1.82 -10.45 -1.57
CA PHE A 3 1.19 -9.16 -1.29
C PHE A 3 0.91 -8.42 -2.60
N GLU A 4 -0.34 -8.02 -2.80
CA GLU A 4 -0.80 -7.23 -3.93
C GLU A 4 -1.45 -5.95 -3.39
N ALA A 5 -1.29 -4.84 -4.11
CA ALA A 5 -1.92 -3.58 -3.75
C ALA A 5 -2.23 -2.75 -4.99
N VAL A 6 -3.33 -2.00 -4.90
CA VAL A 6 -3.72 -0.98 -5.89
C VAL A 6 -4.17 0.27 -5.17
N VAL A 7 -4.06 1.40 -5.87
CA VAL A 7 -4.63 2.67 -5.39
C VAL A 7 -6.01 2.79 -6.01
N THR A 8 -7.05 2.73 -5.18
CA THR A 8 -8.45 2.84 -5.60
C THR A 8 -8.87 4.29 -5.80
N ARG A 9 -8.26 5.20 -5.03
CA ARG A 9 -8.48 6.64 -5.16
C ARG A 9 -7.25 7.41 -4.76
N PHE A 10 -6.84 8.35 -5.61
CA PHE A 10 -5.83 9.35 -5.29
C PHE A 10 -6.38 10.75 -5.55
N GLU A 11 -6.24 11.64 -4.57
CA GLU A 11 -6.62 13.04 -4.68
C GLU A 11 -5.48 13.92 -4.21
N ALA A 12 -5.07 14.90 -5.02
CA ALA A 12 -4.10 15.91 -4.63
C ALA A 12 -4.79 17.28 -4.52
N LYS A 13 -4.42 18.06 -3.51
CA LYS A 13 -4.88 19.45 -3.40
C LYS A 13 -4.15 20.33 -4.41
N ASN A 14 -4.90 21.23 -5.04
CA ASN A 14 -4.40 22.25 -5.99
C ASN A 14 -3.78 21.69 -7.28
N VAL A 15 -4.13 20.47 -7.67
CA VAL A 15 -3.69 19.94 -8.97
C VAL A 15 -4.90 19.43 -9.74
N GLU A 16 -5.57 20.35 -10.42
CA GLU A 16 -6.77 20.06 -11.21
C GLU A 16 -6.46 19.16 -12.44
N GLU A 17 -5.18 19.01 -12.81
CA GLU A 17 -4.73 18.19 -13.95
C GLU A 17 -3.38 17.50 -13.68
N LEU A 18 -3.31 16.57 -12.72
CA LEU A 18 -2.16 15.66 -12.65
C LEU A 18 -2.20 14.69 -13.82
N ASP A 19 -1.12 14.63 -14.58
CA ASP A 19 -0.91 13.51 -15.50
C ASP A 19 -0.60 12.25 -14.69
N LEU A 20 -1.59 11.36 -14.54
CA LEU A 20 -1.45 10.12 -13.77
C LEU A 20 -0.29 9.23 -14.27
N ARG A 21 0.17 9.40 -15.51
CA ARG A 21 1.33 8.68 -16.06
C ARG A 21 2.64 9.06 -15.39
N LEU A 22 2.70 10.24 -14.78
CA LEU A 22 3.85 10.75 -14.03
C LEU A 22 3.74 10.46 -12.54
N LEU A 23 2.60 9.90 -12.08
CA LEU A 23 2.36 9.58 -10.68
C LEU A 23 2.85 8.16 -10.38
N GLU A 24 3.58 8.04 -9.28
CA GLU A 24 4.04 6.77 -8.73
C GLU A 24 3.82 6.76 -7.22
N VAL A 25 3.28 5.66 -6.70
CA VAL A 25 3.13 5.43 -5.27
C VAL A 25 4.02 4.27 -4.88
N THR A 26 5.00 4.54 -4.02
CA THR A 26 5.84 3.50 -3.44
C THR A 26 5.29 3.11 -2.07
N LEU A 27 4.89 1.86 -1.91
CA LEU A 27 4.57 1.27 -0.61
C LEU A 27 5.82 0.63 -0.01
N LEU A 28 6.01 0.76 1.30
CA LEU A 28 6.96 -0.04 2.07
C LEU A 28 6.18 -1.00 2.94
N PHE A 29 6.14 -2.27 2.52
CA PHE A 29 5.44 -3.35 3.20
C PHE A 29 6.47 -4.38 3.67
N ASN A 30 6.59 -4.61 4.98
CA ASN A 30 7.60 -5.52 5.53
C ASN A 30 9.05 -5.19 5.08
N ASN A 31 9.42 -3.92 4.98
CA ASN A 31 10.69 -3.44 4.40
C ASN A 31 10.91 -3.81 2.93
N ILE A 32 9.86 -4.25 2.23
CA ILE A 32 9.90 -4.50 0.80
C ILE A 32 9.18 -3.33 0.12
N SER A 33 9.88 -2.72 -0.83
CA SER A 33 9.35 -1.63 -1.64
C SER A 33 8.48 -2.20 -2.76
N VAL A 34 7.26 -1.69 -2.89
CA VAL A 34 6.30 -2.03 -3.94
C VAL A 34 5.92 -0.75 -4.66
N SER A 35 6.32 -0.62 -5.91
CA SER A 35 5.95 0.52 -6.74
C SER A 35 4.61 0.28 -7.44
N ILE A 36 3.69 1.23 -7.30
CA ILE A 36 2.39 1.28 -7.95
C ILE A 36 2.44 2.43 -8.97
N THR A 37 2.38 2.08 -10.24
CA THR A 37 2.40 3.03 -11.37
C THR A 37 0.99 3.26 -11.92
N ALA A 38 0.86 4.21 -12.84
CA ALA A 38 -0.40 4.70 -13.40
C ALA A 38 -1.46 3.63 -13.74
N GLY A 39 -1.07 2.46 -14.26
CA GLY A 39 -2.00 1.38 -14.60
C GLY A 39 -2.72 0.74 -13.41
N ARG A 40 -2.33 1.10 -12.18
CA ARG A 40 -2.84 0.58 -10.90
C ARG A 40 -3.30 1.70 -9.96
N ILE A 41 -3.48 2.91 -10.50
CA ILE A 41 -3.98 4.07 -9.77
C ILE A 41 -5.38 4.41 -10.27
N ASN A 42 -6.28 4.72 -9.33
CA ASN A 42 -7.71 4.93 -9.56
C ASN A 42 -8.39 3.70 -10.21
N VAL A 43 -8.02 2.51 -9.75
CA VAL A 43 -8.60 1.22 -10.20
C VAL A 43 -9.35 0.56 -9.05
N ASN A 44 -10.49 -0.07 -9.33
CA ASN A 44 -11.36 -0.58 -8.27
C ASN A 44 -11.06 -2.03 -7.85
N GLU A 45 -10.12 -2.70 -8.51
CA GLU A 45 -9.85 -4.12 -8.29
C GLU A 45 -8.36 -4.46 -8.50
N ILE A 46 -7.91 -5.46 -7.74
CA ILE A 46 -6.60 -6.08 -7.94
C ILE A 46 -6.74 -7.10 -9.06
N VAL A 47 -6.09 -6.85 -10.20
CA VAL A 47 -5.93 -7.87 -11.25
C VAL A 47 -4.69 -8.68 -10.91
N SER A 48 -4.88 -9.97 -10.69
CA SER A 48 -3.82 -10.89 -10.27
C SER A 48 -2.58 -10.83 -11.16
N GLY A 49 -1.41 -11.03 -10.55
CA GLY A 49 -0.12 -11.11 -11.25
C GLY A 49 0.76 -9.88 -11.09
N PHE A 50 0.34 -8.92 -10.25
CA PHE A 50 1.11 -7.73 -9.90
C PHE A 50 1.20 -7.63 -8.38
N GLY A 51 2.03 -8.51 -7.83
CA GLY A 51 2.32 -8.58 -6.41
C GLY A 51 3.76 -8.98 -6.15
N ILE A 52 4.17 -8.84 -4.90
CA ILE A 52 5.48 -9.27 -4.45
C ILE A 52 5.38 -10.58 -3.68
N ASP A 53 6.27 -11.50 -4.02
CA ASP A 53 6.49 -12.71 -3.27
C ASP A 53 7.60 -12.50 -2.24
N PHE A 54 7.34 -12.95 -1.03
CA PHE A 54 8.33 -12.89 0.04
C PHE A 54 8.12 -14.00 1.06
N VAL A 55 9.22 -14.38 1.70
CA VAL A 55 9.25 -15.37 2.76
C VAL A 55 9.55 -14.65 4.07
N VAL A 56 8.66 -14.80 5.04
CA VAL A 56 8.80 -14.25 6.39
C VAL A 56 7.97 -15.11 7.32
N ASP A 57 8.38 -15.19 8.58
CA ASP A 57 7.57 -15.78 9.64
C ASP A 57 6.29 -14.94 9.89
N PRO A 58 5.09 -15.55 10.01
CA PRO A 58 3.84 -14.80 10.20
C PRO A 58 3.84 -13.92 11.46
N ILE A 59 4.45 -14.38 12.56
CA ILE A 59 4.52 -13.62 13.81
C ILE A 59 5.35 -12.35 13.58
N SER A 60 6.50 -12.48 12.93
CA SER A 60 7.38 -11.37 12.58
C SER A 60 6.70 -10.38 11.65
N LEU A 61 5.97 -10.86 10.64
CA LEU A 61 5.19 -10.00 9.72
C LEU A 61 4.12 -9.22 10.47
N ARG A 62 3.35 -9.93 11.31
CA ARG A 62 2.30 -9.33 12.13
C ARG A 62 2.84 -8.22 13.02
N SER A 63 3.85 -8.52 13.84
CA SER A 63 4.42 -7.54 14.78
C SER A 63 4.92 -6.30 14.06
N LYS A 64 5.53 -6.46 12.90
CA LYS A 64 6.03 -5.34 12.10
C LYS A 64 4.93 -4.47 11.52
N LEU A 65 3.84 -5.07 11.03
CA LEU A 65 2.69 -4.32 10.53
C LEU A 65 1.93 -3.60 11.66
N GLU A 66 1.89 -4.19 12.86
CA GLU A 66 1.34 -3.55 14.05
C GLU A 66 2.18 -2.35 14.54
N GLU A 67 3.51 -2.42 14.36
CA GLU A 67 4.43 -1.35 14.77
C GLU A 67 4.55 -0.22 13.73
N GLN A 68 4.70 -0.58 12.45
CA GLN A 68 5.13 0.35 11.40
C GLN A 68 4.02 0.69 10.40
N GLY A 69 2.96 -0.12 10.34
CA GLY A 69 1.94 -0.03 9.31
C GLY A 69 2.49 -0.25 7.89
N ILE A 70 1.74 0.23 6.91
CA ILE A 70 2.13 0.31 5.51
C ILE A 70 2.50 1.77 5.23
N GLN A 71 3.79 2.01 5.03
CA GLN A 71 4.28 3.36 4.72
C GLN A 71 4.17 3.59 3.22
N MET A 72 3.92 4.84 2.83
CA MET A 72 3.68 5.22 1.45
C MET A 72 4.40 6.50 1.13
N MET A 73 4.97 6.57 -0.06
CA MET A 73 5.57 7.76 -0.62
C MET A 73 4.96 8.01 -1.99
N VAL A 74 4.44 9.21 -2.20
CA VAL A 74 3.83 9.62 -3.46
C VAL A 74 4.82 10.50 -4.20
N CYS A 75 5.15 10.10 -5.42
CA CYS A 75 6.04 10.83 -6.30
C CYS A 75 5.28 11.27 -7.55
N TYR A 76 5.53 12.49 -8.01
CA TYR A 76 5.05 13.00 -9.29
C TYR A 76 6.22 13.53 -10.11
N ALA A 77 6.37 13.03 -11.33
CA ALA A 77 7.49 13.37 -12.21
C ALA A 77 8.88 13.22 -11.53
N ALA A 78 9.03 12.15 -10.72
CA ALA A 78 10.20 11.84 -9.89
C ALA A 78 10.48 12.80 -8.71
N GLU A 79 9.57 13.72 -8.41
CA GLU A 79 9.62 14.56 -7.19
C GLU A 79 8.68 14.02 -6.13
N ILE A 80 9.12 13.99 -4.87
CA ILE A 80 8.29 13.56 -3.74
C ILE A 80 7.24 14.63 -3.47
N LEU A 81 5.96 14.26 -3.62
CA LEU A 81 4.83 15.10 -3.22
C LEU A 81 4.60 15.02 -1.71
N GLY A 82 4.74 13.82 -1.14
CA GLY A 82 4.57 13.59 0.28
C GLY A 82 4.51 12.11 0.64
N ALA A 83 4.26 11.85 1.92
CA ALA A 83 4.18 10.52 2.49
C ALA A 83 2.94 10.33 3.35
N GLY A 84 2.58 9.07 3.59
CA GLY A 84 1.47 8.68 4.45
C GLY A 84 1.69 7.28 5.04
N VAL A 85 0.91 6.94 6.06
CA VAL A 85 0.97 5.63 6.72
C VAL A 85 -0.44 5.11 6.95
N ILE A 86 -0.67 3.84 6.63
CA ILE A 86 -1.89 3.12 6.97
C ILE A 86 -1.57 2.08 8.04
N MET A 87 -2.24 2.20 9.19
CA MET A 87 -2.17 1.22 10.27
C MET A 87 -3.26 0.16 10.05
N LEU A 88 -2.87 -1.08 9.78
CA LEU A 88 -3.84 -2.14 9.60
C LEU A 88 -4.61 -2.38 10.91
N PRO A 89 -5.94 -2.52 10.87
CA PRO A 89 -6.72 -2.79 12.06
C PRO A 89 -6.39 -4.20 12.58
N LYS A 90 -6.58 -4.40 13.90
CA LYS A 90 -6.32 -5.71 14.53
C LYS A 90 -7.05 -6.87 13.86
N MET A 91 -8.26 -6.64 13.35
CA MET A 91 -9.01 -7.67 12.61
C MET A 91 -8.27 -8.19 11.36
N CYS A 92 -7.31 -7.42 10.82
CA CYS A 92 -6.41 -7.85 9.76
C CYS A 92 -5.14 -8.47 10.34
N THR A 93 -4.45 -7.81 11.27
CA THR A 93 -3.15 -8.30 11.78
C THR A 93 -3.28 -9.59 12.60
N ASP A 94 -4.37 -9.77 13.35
CA ASP A 94 -4.67 -11.00 14.10
C ASP A 94 -4.87 -12.22 13.21
N ARG A 95 -5.22 -12.01 11.93
CA ARG A 95 -5.41 -13.09 10.94
C ARG A 95 -4.10 -13.54 10.31
N ILE A 96 -2.98 -12.86 10.56
CA ILE A 96 -1.67 -13.22 10.03
C ILE A 96 -1.09 -14.37 10.87
N VAL A 97 -1.40 -15.60 10.45
CA VAL A 97 -1.00 -16.85 11.09
C VAL A 97 -0.68 -17.91 10.03
N ASP A 98 -0.04 -19.00 10.42
CA ASP A 98 0.16 -20.15 9.53
C ASP A 98 -1.18 -20.67 8.99
N GLY A 99 -1.23 -20.93 7.68
CA GLY A 99 -2.44 -21.38 7.00
C GLY A 99 -3.58 -20.35 6.97
N MET A 100 -3.30 -19.05 7.18
CA MET A 100 -4.33 -18.01 7.09
C MET A 100 -5.06 -18.02 5.74
N ASN A 101 -6.36 -17.71 5.79
CA ASN A 101 -7.11 -17.32 4.62
C ASN A 101 -6.64 -15.95 4.11
N GLU A 102 -6.92 -15.68 2.85
CA GLU A 102 -6.71 -14.38 2.21
C GLU A 102 -7.27 -13.22 3.04
N ILE A 103 -6.45 -12.19 3.22
CA ILE A 103 -6.83 -10.91 3.81
C ILE A 103 -6.96 -9.89 2.68
N MET A 104 -8.15 -9.32 2.52
CA MET A 104 -8.38 -8.12 1.72
C MET A 104 -8.79 -6.98 2.64
N HIS A 105 -8.19 -5.80 2.44
CA HIS A 105 -8.49 -4.62 3.25
C HIS A 105 -8.40 -3.36 2.40
N LEU A 106 -9.41 -2.50 2.54
CA LEU A 106 -9.46 -1.17 1.94
C LEU A 106 -9.27 -0.14 3.05
N ASP A 107 -8.32 0.75 2.87
CA ASP A 107 -8.08 1.84 3.83
C ASP A 107 -7.57 3.10 3.14
N SER A 108 -7.57 4.21 3.87
CA SER A 108 -7.13 5.49 3.35
C SER A 108 -6.31 6.27 4.37
N CYS A 109 -5.42 7.14 3.89
CA CYS A 109 -4.75 8.12 4.72
C CYS A 109 -4.58 9.46 3.99
N GLN A 110 -4.25 10.49 4.77
CA GLN A 110 -3.77 11.75 4.21
C GLN A 110 -2.31 11.61 3.78
N ILE A 111 -1.93 12.33 2.74
CA ILE A 111 -0.55 12.50 2.30
C ILE A 111 -0.08 13.87 2.78
N GLU A 112 1.05 13.88 3.47
CA GLU A 112 1.66 15.08 4.02
C GLU A 112 3.03 15.31 3.40
N ASN A 113 3.38 16.58 3.14
CA ASN A 113 4.74 16.93 2.73
C ASN A 113 5.69 16.96 3.95
N ASP A 114 6.98 17.22 3.73
CA ASP A 114 8.00 17.27 4.79
C ASP A 114 7.72 18.30 5.90
N ALA A 115 6.86 19.29 5.63
CA ALA A 115 6.42 20.28 6.62
C ALA A 115 5.17 19.85 7.42
N GLY A 116 4.67 18.61 7.22
CA GLY A 116 3.45 18.09 7.85
C GLY A 116 2.16 18.71 7.29
N LYS A 117 2.21 19.35 6.12
CA LYS A 117 1.02 19.95 5.50
C LYS A 117 0.32 18.91 4.62
N PRO A 118 -1.01 18.72 4.75
CA PRO A 118 -1.75 17.79 3.91
C PRO A 118 -1.78 18.29 2.46
N VAL A 119 -1.22 17.48 1.56
CA VAL A 119 -1.14 17.73 0.10
C VAL A 119 -2.09 16.85 -0.71
N GLY A 120 -2.67 15.82 -0.09
CA GLY A 120 -3.61 14.92 -0.76
C GLY A 120 -4.14 13.84 0.15
N SER A 121 -4.87 12.90 -0.44
CA SER A 121 -5.34 11.66 0.19
C SER A 121 -5.15 10.50 -0.76
N ILE A 122 -4.96 9.32 -0.18
CA ILE A 122 -4.84 8.07 -0.91
C ILE A 122 -5.74 7.02 -0.25
N GLU A 123 -6.41 6.22 -1.07
CA GLU A 123 -7.11 5.02 -0.69
C GLU A 123 -6.44 3.83 -1.40
N ILE A 124 -6.09 2.80 -0.63
CA ILE A 124 -5.46 1.59 -1.15
C ILE A 124 -6.31 0.37 -0.82
N LEU A 125 -6.44 -0.51 -1.80
CA LEU A 125 -6.92 -1.87 -1.61
C LEU A 125 -5.71 -2.79 -1.59
N ILE A 126 -5.54 -3.52 -0.49
CA ILE A 126 -4.48 -4.53 -0.36
C ILE A 126 -5.05 -5.93 -0.32
N ARG A 127 -4.21 -6.88 -0.72
CA ARG A 127 -4.46 -8.31 -0.61
C ARG A 127 -3.21 -9.00 -0.12
N LEU A 128 -3.35 -9.80 0.94
CA LEU A 128 -2.28 -10.63 1.50
C LEU A 128 -2.75 -12.08 1.57
N MET A 129 -1.96 -12.98 1.00
CA MET A 129 -2.23 -14.42 1.04
C MET A 129 -0.96 -15.23 1.29
N ILE A 130 -1.12 -16.42 1.86
CA ILE A 130 -0.06 -17.41 1.91
C ILE A 130 -0.02 -18.12 0.56
N LYS A 131 1.17 -18.20 -0.04
CA LYS A 131 1.44 -19.19 -1.07
C LYS A 131 1.81 -20.46 -0.33
N CYS A 132 1.06 -21.54 -0.55
CA CYS A 132 1.51 -22.85 -0.10
C CYS A 132 2.80 -23.16 -0.87
N ASP A 133 3.81 -23.68 -0.19
CA ASP A 133 4.86 -24.42 -0.87
C ASP A 133 4.17 -25.65 -1.49
N GLU A 134 4.43 -25.93 -2.77
CA GLU A 134 4.00 -27.17 -3.43
C GLU A 134 4.51 -28.41 -2.70
#